data_AF-A0A2V9U3E0-F1
#
_entry.id   AF-A0A2V9U3E0-F1
#
_cell.length_a   1.000
_cell.length_b   1.000
_cell.length_c   1.000
_cell.angle_alpha   90.00
_cell.angle_beta   90.00
_cell.angle_gamma   90.00
#
_symmetry.space_group_name_H-M   'P 1'
#
loop_
_entity.id
_entity.type
_entity.pdbx_description
1 polymer ?
#
loop_
_entity_poly.entity_id
_entity_poly.type
_entity_poly.pdbx_seq_one_letter_code
_entity_poly.pdbx_strand_id
1 'polypeptide(L)'
;IDPWAGVGVETRVNGVIRQQGNTRDFIFGLDVLVRFISQVMTLFPGDLIATGTPKGVGPVVAGDVIEVSVEGVGTLKNVVVDE
;
A
#
# COMPACT_ATOMS: atom_id res chain seq x y z
N ILE A 1 -8.67 -12.05 6.12
CA ILE A 1 -8.10 -10.70 6.37
C ILE A 1 -9.29 -9.75 6.40
N ASP A 2 -9.49 -9.03 7.50
CA ASP A 2 -10.58 -8.06 7.60
C ASP A 2 -9.98 -6.64 7.65
N PRO A 3 -10.07 -5.85 6.56
CA PRO A 3 -9.50 -4.52 6.53
C PRO A 3 -10.25 -3.51 7.40
N TRP A 4 -11.50 -3.76 7.80
CA TRP A 4 -12.23 -2.91 8.75
C TRP A 4 -11.83 -3.19 10.20
N ALA A 5 -11.39 -4.42 10.49
CA ALA A 5 -10.75 -4.77 11.75
C ALA A 5 -9.26 -4.38 11.82
N GLY A 6 -8.76 -3.61 10.86
CA GLY A 6 -7.41 -3.05 10.85
C GLY A 6 -6.32 -4.04 10.45
N VAL A 7 -5.64 -3.74 9.35
CA VAL A 7 -4.58 -4.55 8.76
C VAL A 7 -3.30 -3.72 8.71
N GLY A 8 -2.21 -4.25 9.27
CA GLY A 8 -0.91 -3.59 9.24
C GLY A 8 -0.30 -3.57 7.83
N VAL A 9 0.29 -2.44 7.46
CA VAL A 9 1.16 -2.29 6.28
C VAL A 9 2.50 -1.67 6.69
N GLU A 10 3.58 -2.23 6.18
CA GLU A 10 4.94 -1.76 6.45
C GLU A 10 5.75 -1.72 5.17
N THR A 11 6.64 -0.73 5.04
CA THR A 11 7.63 -0.67 3.96
C THR A 11 9.01 -0.51 4.55
N ARG A 12 9.93 -1.39 4.15
CA ARG A 12 11.35 -1.36 4.50
C ARG A 12 12.18 -1.04 3.27
N VAL A 13 13.23 -0.25 3.46
CA VAL A 13 14.28 -0.04 2.47
C VAL A 13 15.58 -0.50 3.11
N ASN A 14 16.22 -1.51 2.51
CA ASN A 14 17.42 -2.16 3.04
C ASN A 14 17.25 -2.64 4.49
N GLY A 15 16.08 -3.23 4.78
CA GLY A 15 15.74 -3.71 6.12
C GLY A 15 15.32 -2.63 7.13
N VAL A 16 15.43 -1.34 6.79
CA VAL A 16 15.04 -0.23 7.67
C VAL A 16 13.60 0.18 7.38
N ILE A 17 12.74 0.18 8.40
CA ILE A 17 11.35 0.62 8.30
C ILE A 17 11.33 2.10 7.90
N ARG A 18 10.70 2.40 6.74
CA ARG A 18 10.47 3.77 6.24
C ARG A 18 9.02 4.19 6.40
N GLN A 19 8.09 3.26 6.21
CA GLN A 19 6.66 3.50 6.36
C GLN A 19 6.03 2.42 7.22
N GLN A 20 5.08 2.80 8.06
CA GLN A 20 4.29 1.90 8.88
C GLN A 20 2.91 2.51 9.08
N GLY A 21 1.86 1.73 8.89
CA GLY A 21 0.48 2.19 9.05
C GLY A 21 -0.51 1.04 9.22
N ASN A 22 -1.77 1.41 9.45
CA ASN A 22 -2.87 0.47 9.57
C ASN A 22 -4.07 0.95 8.74
N THR A 23 -4.89 0.03 8.22
CA THR A 23 -6.11 0.40 7.48
C THR A 23 -7.14 1.16 8.32
N ARG A 24 -7.06 1.10 9.65
CA ARG A 24 -7.85 1.96 10.56
C ARG A 24 -7.52 3.44 10.45
N ASP A 25 -6.32 3.78 10.00
CA ASP A 25 -5.84 5.16 9.90
C ASP A 25 -6.18 5.80 8.54
N PHE A 26 -6.99 5.14 7.71
CA PHE A 26 -7.41 5.67 6.43
C PHE A 26 -8.24 6.94 6.62
N ILE A 27 -7.89 8.00 5.88
CA ILE A 27 -8.67 9.25 5.84
C ILE A 27 -10.07 8.99 5.28
N PHE A 28 -10.15 8.15 4.23
CA PHE A 28 -11.39 7.67 3.64
C PHE A 28 -11.42 6.15 3.69
N GLY A 29 -12.47 5.58 4.30
CA GLY A 29 -12.66 4.13 4.36
C GLY A 29 -12.79 3.48 2.98
N LEU A 30 -12.55 2.18 2.91
CA LEU A 30 -12.61 1.42 1.65
C LEU A 30 -13.99 1.49 0.97
N ASP A 31 -15.06 1.50 1.76
CA ASP A 31 -16.44 1.67 1.30
C ASP A 31 -16.65 3.03 0.62
N VAL A 32 -16.08 4.09 1.20
CA VAL A 32 -16.12 5.45 0.65
C VAL A 32 -15.34 5.52 -0.67
N LEU A 33 -14.13 4.94 -0.70
CA LEU A 33 -13.27 4.92 -1.90
C LEU A 33 -13.95 4.21 -3.07
N VAL A 34 -14.45 2.99 -2.86
CA VAL A 34 -15.10 2.20 -3.92
C VAL A 34 -16.37 2.90 -4.43
N ARG A 35 -17.18 3.44 -3.52
CA ARG A 35 -18.37 4.22 -3.89
C ARG A 35 -18.02 5.45 -4.72
N PHE A 36 -17.02 6.22 -4.29
CA PHE A 36 -16.64 7.44 -5.01
C PHE A 36 -16.11 7.13 -6.41
N ILE A 37 -15.20 6.16 -6.53
CA ILE A 37 -14.59 5.80 -7.83
C ILE A 37 -15.65 5.29 -8.80
N SER A 38 -16.56 4.41 -8.33
CA SER A 38 -17.65 3.84 -9.15
C SER A 38 -18.69 4.85 -9.63
N GLN A 39 -18.78 6.04 -9.02
CA GLN A 39 -19.62 7.13 -9.51
C GLN A 39 -18.97 7.91 -10.66
N VAL A 40 -17.64 7.84 -10.79
CA VAL A 40 -16.86 8.54 -11.82
C VAL A 40 -16.61 7.64 -13.03
N MET A 41 -16.35 6.34 -12.81
CA MET A 41 -16.09 5.37 -13.87
C MET A 41 -16.65 3.98 -13.53
N THR A 42 -16.99 3.21 -14.54
CA THR A 42 -17.37 1.80 -14.38
C THR A 42 -16.16 0.97 -13.99
N LEU A 43 -16.28 0.19 -12.91
CA LEU A 43 -15.28 -0.78 -12.48
C LEU A 43 -15.56 -2.15 -13.13
N PHE A 44 -14.50 -2.80 -13.61
CA PHE A 44 -14.54 -4.12 -14.23
C PHE A 44 -13.83 -5.18 -13.38
N PRO A 45 -14.18 -6.47 -13.53
CA PRO A 45 -13.45 -7.55 -12.90
C PRO A 45 -11.95 -7.51 -13.28
N GLY A 46 -11.09 -7.48 -12.27
CA GLY A 46 -9.64 -7.40 -12.45
C GLY A 46 -9.06 -6.00 -12.24
N ASP A 47 -9.89 -4.96 -12.10
CA ASP A 47 -9.41 -3.61 -11.80
C ASP A 47 -8.72 -3.55 -10.43
N LEU A 48 -7.63 -2.79 -10.37
CA LEU A 48 -6.85 -2.55 -9.16
C LEU A 48 -6.98 -1.11 -8.70
N ILE A 49 -7.33 -0.92 -7.42
CA ILE A 49 -7.41 0.39 -6.78
C ILE A 49 -6.27 0.53 -5.78
N ALA A 50 -5.35 1.46 -6.03
CA ALA A 50 -4.34 1.86 -5.05
C ALA A 50 -4.98 2.79 -4.01
N THR A 51 -5.06 2.33 -2.75
CA THR A 51 -5.85 2.99 -1.69
C THR A 51 -5.09 4.08 -0.93
N GLY A 52 -3.87 4.40 -1.36
CA GLY A 52 -3.00 5.40 -0.74
C GLY A 52 -1.80 4.79 -0.01
N THR A 53 -1.11 5.63 0.75
CA THR A 53 0.12 5.24 1.46
C THR A 53 0.22 5.99 2.80
N PRO A 54 0.73 5.35 3.88
CA PRO A 54 0.99 6.05 5.13
C PRO A 54 2.17 7.01 5.00
N LYS A 55 2.39 7.84 6.03
CA LYS A 55 3.55 8.76 6.10
C LYS A 55 4.88 8.00 5.99
N GLY A 56 5.93 8.73 5.58
CA GLY A 56 7.30 8.20 5.51
C GLY A 56 7.79 7.89 4.09
N VAL A 57 7.08 8.39 3.06
CA VAL A 57 7.56 8.37 1.67
C VAL A 57 8.90 9.11 1.59
N GLY A 58 9.84 8.54 0.86
CA GLY A 58 11.17 9.10 0.66
C GLY A 58 11.86 8.52 -0.57
N PRO A 59 13.01 9.09 -0.95
CA PRO A 59 13.76 8.64 -2.12
C PRO A 59 14.35 7.24 -1.90
N VAL A 60 14.56 6.55 -3.03
CA VAL A 60 15.32 5.30 -3.16
C VAL A 60 16.33 5.47 -4.29
N VAL A 61 17.41 4.70 -4.27
CA VAL A 61 18.48 4.76 -5.27
C VAL A 61 18.79 3.36 -5.81
N ALA A 62 19.48 3.30 -6.96
CA ALA A 62 19.94 2.04 -7.52
C ALA A 62 20.74 1.22 -6.49
N GLY A 63 20.45 -0.07 -6.40
CA GLY A 63 20.98 -1.00 -5.39
C GLY A 63 20.10 -1.15 -4.15
N ASP A 64 19.12 -0.27 -3.92
CA ASP A 64 18.19 -0.43 -2.80
C ASP A 64 17.28 -1.65 -2.96
N VAL A 65 16.96 -2.28 -1.84
CA VAL A 65 15.97 -3.36 -1.76
C VAL A 65 14.76 -2.86 -0.99
N ILE A 66 13.59 -2.87 -1.66
CA ILE A 66 12.32 -2.43 -1.09
C ILE A 66 11.48 -3.65 -0.77
N GLU A 67 11.01 -3.73 0.47
CA GLU A 67 10.10 -4.77 0.95
C GLU A 67 8.82 -4.12 1.48
N VAL A 68 7.67 -4.42 0.86
CA VAL A 68 6.34 -3.98 1.30
C VAL A 68 5.57 -5.18 1.84
N SER A 69 5.21 -5.14 3.12
CA SER A 69 4.49 -6.22 3.80
C SER A 69 3.08 -5.77 4.18
N VAL A 70 2.10 -6.63 3.89
CA VAL A 70 0.71 -6.45 4.34
C VAL A 70 0.30 -7.68 5.13
N GLU A 71 -0.21 -7.45 6.34
CA GLU A 71 -0.63 -8.50 7.26
C GLU A 71 -1.66 -9.45 6.61
N GLY A 72 -1.37 -10.75 6.65
CA GLY A 72 -2.21 -11.80 6.09
C GLY A 72 -2.15 -11.94 4.56
N VAL A 73 -1.54 -11.00 3.82
CA VAL A 73 -1.36 -11.09 2.36
C VAL A 73 0.04 -11.63 2.02
N GLY A 74 1.08 -10.99 2.56
CA GLY A 74 2.47 -11.36 2.29
C GLY A 74 3.40 -10.16 2.11
N THR A 75 4.59 -10.41 1.58
CA THR A 75 5.63 -9.40 1.33
C THR A 75 5.98 -9.35 -0.14
N LEU A 76 5.88 -8.16 -0.75
CA LEU A 76 6.42 -7.87 -2.07
C LEU A 76 7.84 -7.31 -1.92
N LYS A 77 8.80 -7.91 -2.63
CA LYS A 77 10.22 -7.52 -2.59
C LYS A 77 10.72 -7.18 -3.97
N ASN A 78 11.26 -5.98 -4.15
CA ASN A 78 11.83 -5.51 -5.41
C ASN A 78 13.22 -4.90 -5.17
N VAL A 79 14.12 -5.08 -6.13
CA VAL A 79 15.43 -4.41 -6.16
C VAL A 79 15.34 -3.23 -7.12
N VAL A 80 15.83 -2.07 -6.69
CA VAL A 80 15.95 -0.87 -7.54
C VAL A 80 17.21 -1.03 -8.38
N VAL A 81 17.04 -0.98 -9.70
CA VAL A 81 18.13 -0.98 -10.67
C VAL A 81 18.20 0.39 -11.35
N ASP A 82 19.38 0.77 -11.81
CA ASP A 82 19.54 1.96 -12.65
C ASP A 82 18.85 1.74 -14.01
N GLU A 83 18.44 2.82 -14.66
CA GLU A 83 17.86 2.79 -16.02
C GLU A 83 18.92 2.44 -17.08
#